data_AF-A0A652K841-F1
#
_entry.id   AF-A0A652K841-F1
#
_cell.length_a   1.000
_cell.length_b   1.000
_cell.length_c   1.000
_cell.angle_alpha   90.00
_cell.angle_beta   90.00
_cell.angle_gamma   90.00
#
_symmetry.space_group_name_H-M   'P 1'
#
loop_
_entity.id
_entity.type
_entity.pdbx_description
1 polymer ?
#
loop_
_entity_poly.entity_id
_entity_poly.type
_entity_poly.pdbx_seq_one_letter_code
_entity_poly.pdbx_strand_id
1 'polypeptide(L)'
;MAPRSHTVTNQAPPLVGYDVFTTDRVLTEAVDRHLPPDLRAEVREDLVVLGRAAGSAQVREWGERADANPPRLRTHDRYGHRIDEVAFDPAWHRLLGKAVGAGLTDAWGRPPS
;
A
#
# COMPACT_ATOMS: atom_id res chain seq x y z
N MET A 1 6.99 35.29 17.82
CA MET A 1 6.85 33.83 18.04
C MET A 1 6.38 33.64 19.48
N ALA A 2 5.16 33.12 19.70
CA ALA A 2 4.63 32.96 21.06
C ALA A 2 5.46 31.92 21.84
N PRO A 3 5.68 32.09 23.16
CA PRO A 3 6.42 31.11 23.96
C PRO A 3 5.70 29.76 23.99
N ARG A 4 6.46 28.65 24.00
CA ARG A 4 5.89 27.30 24.16
C ARG A 4 5.19 27.21 25.52
N SER A 5 3.89 26.89 25.52
CA SER A 5 3.10 26.78 26.77
C SER A 5 3.30 25.47 27.52
N HIS A 6 3.82 24.43 26.84
CA HIS A 6 4.08 23.12 27.42
C HIS A 6 5.08 22.32 26.59
N THR A 7 5.59 21.24 27.18
CA THR A 7 6.39 20.21 26.49
C THR A 7 5.52 18.97 26.31
N VAL A 8 5.42 18.48 25.08
CA VAL A 8 4.70 17.23 24.78
C VAL A 8 5.60 16.06 25.15
N THR A 9 5.11 15.16 26.02
CA THR A 9 5.81 13.95 26.49
C THR A 9 4.91 12.73 26.30
N ASN A 10 5.46 11.53 26.52
CA ASN A 10 4.73 10.26 26.41
C ASN A 10 4.04 10.03 25.06
N GLN A 11 4.71 10.39 23.95
CA GLN A 11 4.22 10.08 22.61
C GLN A 11 4.89 8.81 22.12
N ALA A 12 4.10 7.80 21.77
CA ALA A 12 4.61 6.62 21.10
C ALA A 12 5.14 7.02 19.70
N PRO A 13 6.26 6.45 19.26
CA PRO A 13 6.72 6.66 17.90
C PRO A 13 5.73 6.07 16.89
N PRO A 14 5.66 6.60 15.66
CA PRO A 14 4.83 6.03 14.60
C PRO A 14 5.21 4.56 14.31
N LEU A 15 4.20 3.71 14.15
CA LEU A 15 4.40 2.30 13.79
C LEU A 15 4.68 2.14 12.28
N VAL A 16 5.91 2.42 11.86
CA VAL A 16 6.35 2.35 10.45
C VAL A 16 7.69 1.62 10.32
N GLY A 17 7.99 1.15 9.11
CA GLY A 17 9.28 0.52 8.80
C GLY A 17 9.41 -0.90 9.32
N TYR A 18 8.29 -1.62 9.43
CA TYR A 18 8.25 -3.03 9.83
C TYR A 18 7.61 -3.88 8.73
N ASP A 19 7.83 -5.19 8.81
CA ASP A 19 7.17 -6.15 7.94
C ASP A 19 5.84 -6.60 8.56
N VAL A 20 4.73 -6.22 7.92
CA VAL A 20 3.39 -6.56 8.41
C VAL A 20 3.09 -8.05 8.32
N PHE A 21 3.75 -8.78 7.41
CA PHE A 21 3.54 -10.21 7.23
C PHE A 21 4.25 -10.99 8.33
N THR A 22 5.57 -10.83 8.49
CA THR A 22 6.34 -11.63 9.47
C THR A 22 6.04 -11.28 10.92
N THR A 23 5.52 -10.08 11.20
CA THR A 23 5.08 -9.68 12.55
C THR A 23 3.74 -10.30 12.94
N ASP A 24 2.93 -10.76 11.97
CA ASP A 24 1.67 -11.45 12.24
C ASP A 24 1.88 -12.98 12.26
N ARG A 25 1.94 -13.53 13.48
CA ARG A 25 2.09 -14.97 13.69
C ARG A 25 0.92 -15.77 13.12
N VAL A 26 -0.30 -15.26 13.24
CA VAL A 26 -1.49 -15.99 12.81
C VAL A 26 -1.50 -16.08 11.28
N LEU A 27 -1.18 -14.98 10.61
CA LEU A 27 -1.09 -14.92 9.16
C LEU A 27 0.02 -15.84 8.63
N THR A 28 1.23 -15.77 9.20
CA THR A 28 2.36 -16.62 8.77
C THR A 28 2.06 -18.11 8.95
N GLU A 29 1.49 -18.52 10.09
CA GLU A 29 1.09 -19.91 10.31
C GLU A 29 -0.02 -20.38 9.35
N ALA A 30 -0.99 -19.51 9.03
CA ALA A 30 -2.04 -19.83 8.08
C ALA A 30 -1.49 -20.03 6.66
N VAL A 31 -0.58 -19.15 6.22
CA VAL A 31 0.11 -19.29 4.93
C VAL A 31 0.91 -20.60 4.88
N ASP A 32 1.72 -20.87 5.91
CA ASP A 32 2.53 -22.08 5.96
C ASP A 32 1.66 -23.35 5.96
N ARG A 33 0.47 -23.31 6.58
CA ARG A 33 -0.48 -24.44 6.63
C ARG A 33 -1.15 -24.72 5.29
N HIS A 34 -1.52 -23.69 4.53
CA HIS A 34 -2.36 -23.82 3.34
C HIS A 34 -1.58 -23.86 2.02
N LEU A 35 -0.31 -23.45 2.01
CA LEU A 35 0.52 -23.55 0.82
C LEU A 35 1.04 -24.97 0.57
N PRO A 36 1.09 -25.41 -0.70
CA PRO A 36 1.87 -26.58 -1.10
C PRO A 36 3.34 -26.44 -0.66
N PRO A 37 3.99 -27.51 -0.16
CA PRO A 37 5.35 -27.44 0.38
C PRO A 37 6.40 -26.91 -0.60
N ASP A 38 6.24 -27.23 -1.88
CA ASP A 38 7.11 -26.84 -3.00
C ASP A 38 7.08 -25.33 -3.29
N LEU A 39 5.99 -24.65 -2.96
CA LEU A 39 5.79 -23.22 -3.23
C LEU A 39 6.10 -22.32 -2.02
N ARG A 40 6.26 -22.93 -0.84
CA ARG A 40 6.26 -22.18 0.43
C ARG A 40 7.39 -21.17 0.53
N ALA A 41 8.59 -21.53 0.07
CA ALA A 41 9.76 -20.65 0.17
C ALA A 41 9.58 -19.39 -0.70
N GLU A 42 9.23 -19.58 -1.98
CA GLU A 42 9.03 -18.50 -2.94
C GLU A 42 7.90 -17.56 -2.50
N VAL A 43 6.72 -18.10 -2.20
CA VAL A 43 5.56 -17.28 -1.79
C VAL A 43 5.86 -16.52 -0.49
N ARG A 44 6.61 -17.12 0.44
CA ARG A 44 7.01 -16.44 1.68
C ARG A 44 7.94 -15.26 1.41
N GLU A 45 8.89 -15.41 0.49
CA GLU A 45 9.77 -14.30 0.09
C GLU A 45 8.98 -13.15 -0.53
N ASP A 46 8.06 -13.46 -1.44
CA ASP A 46 7.17 -12.47 -2.06
C ASP A 46 6.31 -11.74 -1.02
N LEU A 47 5.74 -12.47 -0.06
CA LEU A 47 4.93 -11.90 1.02
C LEU A 47 5.77 -11.04 1.98
N VAL A 48 7.04 -11.37 2.24
CA VAL A 48 7.97 -10.52 3.01
C VAL A 48 8.26 -9.22 2.28
N VAL A 49 8.50 -9.29 0.96
CA VAL A 49 8.75 -8.09 0.14
C VAL A 49 7.53 -7.18 0.14
N LEU A 50 6.34 -7.74 -0.08
CA LEU A 50 5.08 -6.99 -0.03
C LEU A 50 4.80 -6.45 1.38
N GLY A 51 5.03 -7.26 2.42
CA GLY A 51 4.78 -6.91 3.80
C GLY A 51 5.65 -5.74 4.29
N ARG A 52 6.93 -5.72 3.91
CA ARG A 52 7.83 -4.57 4.16
C ARG A 52 7.39 -3.31 3.42
N ALA A 53 6.96 -3.46 2.17
CA ALA A 53 6.46 -2.32 1.40
C ALA A 53 5.21 -1.72 2.07
N ALA A 54 4.24 -2.56 2.44
CA ALA A 54 3.01 -2.15 3.12
C ALA A 54 3.25 -1.48 4.48
N GLY A 55 4.22 -1.96 5.25
CA GLY A 55 4.59 -1.35 6.54
C GLY A 55 5.48 -0.10 6.45
N SER A 56 5.91 0.29 5.24
CA SER A 56 6.77 1.46 5.04
C SER A 56 6.03 2.78 5.23
N ALA A 57 6.74 3.81 5.71
CA ALA A 57 6.19 5.16 5.82
C ALA A 57 5.75 5.72 4.45
N GLN A 58 6.50 5.38 3.39
CA GLN A 58 6.23 5.87 2.03
C GLN A 58 4.89 5.37 1.49
N VAL A 59 4.61 4.06 1.59
CA VAL A 59 3.34 3.49 1.09
C VAL A 59 2.17 4.00 1.92
N ARG A 60 2.36 4.18 3.24
CA ARG A 60 1.36 4.82 4.10
C ARG A 60 1.06 6.26 3.70
N GLU A 61 2.09 7.06 3.44
CA GLU A 61 1.92 8.44 2.96
C GLU A 61 1.16 8.48 1.63
N TRP A 62 1.43 7.54 0.72
CA TRP A 62 0.67 7.46 -0.52
C TRP A 62 -0.79 7.13 -0.29
N GLY A 63 -1.10 6.26 0.69
CA GLY A 63 -2.47 5.95 1.12
C GLY A 63 -3.18 7.20 1.64
N GLU A 64 -2.57 7.87 2.60
CA GLU A 64 -3.09 9.11 3.19
C GLU A 64 -3.33 10.19 2.11
N ARG A 65 -2.40 10.32 1.15
CA ARG A 65 -2.56 11.26 0.03
C ARG A 65 -3.68 10.87 -0.92
N ALA A 66 -3.83 9.60 -1.25
CA ALA A 66 -4.90 9.14 -2.13
C ALA A 66 -6.28 9.36 -1.47
N ASP A 67 -6.40 9.08 -0.17
CA ASP A 67 -7.63 9.27 0.59
C ASP A 67 -7.98 10.76 0.75
N ALA A 68 -6.99 11.60 1.07
CA ALA A 68 -7.18 13.04 1.23
C ALA A 68 -7.48 13.77 -0.10
N ASN A 69 -7.09 13.19 -1.24
CA ASN A 69 -7.27 13.77 -2.57
C ASN A 69 -8.14 12.84 -3.45
N PRO A 70 -9.46 12.77 -3.18
CA PRO A 70 -10.34 11.86 -3.87
C PRO A 70 -10.42 12.18 -5.38
N PRO A 71 -10.70 11.17 -6.22
CA PRO A 71 -10.75 11.33 -7.67
C PRO A 71 -11.80 12.36 -8.10
N ARG A 72 -11.47 13.16 -9.12
CA ARG A 72 -12.36 14.22 -9.62
C ARG A 72 -12.75 13.97 -11.06
N LEU A 73 -14.04 13.91 -11.33
CA LEU A 73 -14.58 13.84 -12.69
C LEU A 73 -14.39 15.20 -13.39
N ARG A 74 -13.77 15.16 -14.56
CA ARG A 74 -13.62 16.27 -15.51
C ARG A 74 -14.43 15.92 -16.74
N THR A 75 -15.65 16.44 -16.81
CA THR A 75 -16.55 16.18 -17.94
C THR A 75 -16.10 16.91 -19.20
N HIS A 76 -15.55 18.12 -19.06
CA HIS A 76 -15.12 18.96 -20.16
C HIS A 76 -13.70 19.51 -19.96
N ASP A 77 -13.02 19.80 -21.07
CA ASP A 77 -11.75 20.53 -21.08
C ASP A 77 -11.96 22.05 -20.94
N ARG A 78 -10.88 22.83 -21.00
CA ARG A 78 -10.92 24.29 -20.89
C ARG A 78 -11.60 25.00 -22.06
N TYR A 79 -11.83 24.30 -23.16
CA TYR A 79 -12.44 24.81 -24.39
C TYR A 79 -13.91 24.37 -24.54
N GLY A 80 -14.42 23.56 -23.61
CA GLY A 80 -15.79 23.06 -23.64
C GLY A 80 -15.96 21.76 -24.43
N HIS A 81 -14.88 21.09 -24.85
CA HIS A 81 -14.99 19.75 -25.42
C HIS A 81 -15.20 18.72 -24.32
N ARG A 82 -16.11 17.78 -24.55
CA ARG A 82 -16.38 16.68 -23.63
C ARG A 82 -15.22 15.68 -23.64
N ILE A 83 -14.72 15.32 -22.45
CA ILE A 83 -13.60 14.37 -22.25
C ILE A 83 -13.93 13.22 -21.29
N ASP A 84 -14.84 13.44 -20.33
CA ASP A 84 -15.28 12.44 -19.32
C ASP A 84 -14.13 11.71 -18.60
N GLU A 85 -13.06 12.43 -18.26
CA GLU A 85 -11.88 11.87 -17.59
C GLU A 85 -11.99 11.98 -16.07
N VAL A 86 -11.35 11.07 -15.35
CA VAL A 86 -11.19 11.16 -13.89
C VAL A 86 -9.74 11.47 -13.56
N ALA A 87 -9.51 12.59 -12.87
CA ALA A 87 -8.20 12.97 -12.39
C ALA A 87 -7.94 12.39 -11.00
N PHE A 88 -6.79 11.72 -10.83
CA PHE A 88 -6.34 11.13 -9.57
C PHE A 88 -5.08 11.82 -9.06
N ASP A 89 -4.82 11.72 -7.76
CA ASP A 89 -3.52 12.08 -7.21
C ASP A 89 -2.43 11.09 -7.70
N PRO A 90 -1.20 11.53 -8.02
CA PRO A 90 -0.12 10.63 -8.42
C PRO A 90 0.18 9.49 -7.43
N ALA A 91 -0.08 9.70 -6.13
CA ALA A 91 0.07 8.69 -5.08
C ALA A 91 -0.83 7.47 -5.32
N TRP A 92 -2.05 7.68 -5.83
CA TRP A 92 -2.97 6.61 -6.21
C TRP A 92 -2.35 5.68 -7.24
N HIS A 93 -1.77 6.25 -8.31
CA HIS A 93 -1.12 5.46 -9.36
C HIS A 93 0.11 4.70 -8.86
N ARG A 94 0.87 5.27 -7.90
CA ARG A 94 2.01 4.59 -7.27
C ARG A 94 1.57 3.39 -6.42
N LEU A 95 0.50 3.54 -5.64
CA LEU A 95 -0.11 2.44 -4.90
C LEU A 95 -0.61 1.33 -5.83
N LEU A 96 -1.35 1.71 -6.86
CA LEU A 96 -1.85 0.74 -7.84
C LEU A 96 -0.70 0.01 -8.53
N GLY A 97 0.36 0.73 -8.93
CA GLY A 97 1.55 0.12 -9.51
C GLY A 97 2.24 -0.89 -8.58
N LYS A 98 2.30 -0.61 -7.27
CA LYS A 98 2.79 -1.58 -6.28
C LYS A 98 1.90 -2.82 -6.17
N ALA A 99 0.59 -2.64 -6.14
CA ALA A 99 -0.36 -3.75 -6.06
C ALA A 99 -0.29 -4.65 -7.31
N VAL A 100 -0.27 -4.05 -8.50
CA VAL A 100 -0.13 -4.77 -9.78
C VAL A 100 1.21 -5.50 -9.86
N GLY A 101 2.31 -4.83 -9.49
CA GLY A 101 3.64 -5.45 -9.48
C GLY A 101 3.77 -6.62 -8.50
N ALA A 102 2.98 -6.61 -7.42
CA ALA A 102 2.87 -7.71 -6.46
C ALA A 102 1.83 -8.79 -6.86
N GLY A 103 1.20 -8.67 -8.03
CA GLY A 103 0.22 -9.65 -8.53
C GLY A 103 -1.15 -9.59 -7.85
N LEU A 104 -1.45 -8.57 -7.04
CA LEU A 104 -2.73 -8.47 -6.31
C LEU A 104 -3.96 -8.31 -7.23
N THR A 105 -3.74 -7.97 -8.49
CA THR A 105 -4.80 -7.75 -9.49
C THR A 105 -4.98 -8.92 -10.46
N ASP A 106 -4.15 -9.98 -10.37
CA ASP A 106 -4.18 -11.12 -11.28
C ASP A 106 -4.00 -12.44 -10.53
N ALA A 107 -5.11 -12.97 -10.03
CA ALA A 107 -5.15 -14.24 -9.31
C ALA A 107 -5.04 -15.48 -10.23
N TRP A 108 -5.14 -15.32 -11.55
CA TRP A 108 -5.30 -16.44 -12.48
C TRP A 108 -4.11 -16.59 -13.45
N GLY A 109 -3.37 -15.50 -13.71
CA GLY A 109 -2.33 -15.46 -14.73
C GLY A 109 -0.91 -15.77 -14.25
N ARG A 110 -0.68 -15.91 -12.93
CA ARG A 110 0.66 -16.19 -12.38
C ARG A 110 0.72 -17.58 -11.73
N PRO A 111 1.24 -18.61 -12.40
CA PRO A 111 1.72 -19.78 -11.69
C PRO A 111 2.91 -19.36 -10.79
N PRO A 112 3.06 -19.97 -9.61
CA PRO A 112 4.26 -19.78 -8.80
C PRO A 112 5.49 -20.24 -9.61
N SER A 113 6.60 -19.50 -9.52
CA SER A 113 7.78 -19.65 -10.37
C SER A 113 8.74 -20.76 -9.93
#